data_AF-A0A967ES35-F1
#
_entry.id   AF-A0A967ES35-F1
#
_cell.length_a   1.000
_cell.length_b   1.000
_cell.length_c   1.000
_cell.angle_alpha   90.00
_cell.angle_beta   90.00
_cell.angle_gamma   90.00
#
_symmetry.space_group_name_H-M   'P 1'
#
loop_
_entity.id
_entity.type
_entity.pdbx_description
1 polymer ?
#
loop_
_entity_poly.entity_id
_entity_poly.type
_entity_poly.pdbx_seq_one_letter_code
_entity_poly.pdbx_strand_id
1 'polypeptide(L)' 'MFGLGMPELIVILVIIVIIFGAGKLPEIGSGIGKGIKNFKDATNKNDAENKSIEDENKKS' A
#
# COMPACT_ATOMS: atom_id res chain seq x y z
N MET A 1 -10.32 -27.24 11.96
CA MET A 1 -8.96 -27.73 11.65
C MET A 1 -8.62 -27.47 10.18
N PHE A 2 -8.91 -26.28 9.63
CA PHE A 2 -8.56 -25.90 8.26
C PHE A 2 -8.57 -24.37 8.20
N GLY A 3 -7.51 -23.77 8.75
CA GLY A 3 -7.18 -22.38 8.45
C GLY A 3 -6.20 -22.40 7.29
N LEU A 4 -6.33 -21.48 6.34
CA LEU A 4 -5.26 -21.22 5.37
C LEU A 4 -4.00 -20.84 6.16
N GLY A 5 -3.12 -21.81 6.32
CA GLY A 5 -1.86 -21.62 6.98
C GLY A 5 -0.90 -20.87 6.07
N MET A 6 0.21 -20.42 6.66
CA MET A 6 1.32 -19.87 5.90
C MET A 6 1.84 -20.83 4.81
N PRO A 7 1.87 -22.17 5.01
CA PRO A 7 2.28 -23.11 3.96
C PRO A 7 1.38 -23.07 2.72
N GLU A 8 0.06 -23.08 2.90
CA GLU A 8 -0.91 -23.07 1.81
C GLU A 8 -0.82 -21.77 0.98
N LEU A 9 -0.63 -20.62 1.66
CA LEU A 9 -0.41 -19.34 0.98
C LEU A 9 0.87 -19.33 0.14
N ILE A 10 1.94 -19.95 0.62
CA ILE A 10 3.19 -20.07 -0.15
C ILE A 10 2.99 -20.93 -1.40
N VAL A 11 2.27 -22.05 -1.30
CA VAL A 11 1.99 -22.92 -2.46
C VAL A 11 1.19 -22.15 -3.52
N ILE A 12 0.16 -21.41 -3.11
CA ILE A 12 -0.64 -20.56 -4.01
C ILE A 12 0.24 -19.48 -4.65
N LEU A 13 1.09 -18.82 -3.88
CA LEU A 13 2.02 -17.80 -4.37
C LEU A 13 2.96 -18.37 -5.43
N VAL A 14 3.51 -19.57 -5.22
CA VAL A 14 4.38 -20.24 -6.19
C VAL A 14 3.63 -20.53 -7.49
N ILE A 15 2.39 -21.00 -7.44
CA ILE A 15 1.58 -21.24 -8.64
C ILE A 15 1.35 -19.94 -9.42
N ILE A 16 1.01 -18.85 -8.73
CA ILE A 16 0.85 -17.53 -9.33
C ILE A 16 2.16 -17.08 -10.00
N VAL A 17 3.30 -17.26 -9.32
CA VAL A 17 4.62 -16.92 -9.87
C VAL A 17 4.96 -17.76 -11.10
N ILE A 18 4.53 -19.02 -11.19
CA ILE A 18 4.75 -19.85 -12.39
C ILE A 18 3.91 -19.34 -13.56
N ILE A 19 2.65 -18.97 -13.32
CA ILE A 19 1.73 -18.49 -14.37
C ILE A 19 2.15 -17.12 -14.89
N PHE A 20 2.44 -16.18 -13.98
CA PHE A 20 2.76 -14.80 -14.34
C PHE A 20 4.27 -14.57 -14.55
N GLY A 21 5.13 -15.42 -13.99
CA GLY A 21 6.58 -15.25 -13.97
C GLY A 21 7.06 -14.42 -12.77
N ALA A 22 8.26 -14.75 -12.27
CA ALA A 22 8.86 -14.10 -11.10
C ALA A 22 9.13 -12.59 -11.28
N GLY A 23 9.23 -12.10 -12.53
CA GLY A 23 9.43 -10.68 -12.83
C GLY A 23 8.13 -9.85 -12.80
N LYS A 24 6.96 -10.45 -13.02
CA LYS A 24 5.69 -9.70 -13.10
C LYS A 24 5.21 -9.20 -11.74
N LEU A 25 5.40 -9.99 -10.69
CA LEU A 25 5.03 -9.62 -9.32
C LEU A 25 5.71 -8.32 -8.83
N PRO A 26 7.05 -8.16 -8.92
CA PRO A 26 7.73 -6.94 -8.52
C PRO A 26 7.45 -5.75 -9.46
N GLU A 27 7.19 -6.01 -10.75
CA GLU A 27 6.79 -4.97 -11.72
C GLU A 27 5.45 -4.34 -11.30
N ILE A 28 4.44 -5.17 -11.02
CA ILE A 28 3.11 -4.73 -10.55
C ILE A 28 3.21 -4.10 -9.15
N GLY A 29 3.96 -4.73 -8.24
CA GLY A 29 4.16 -4.24 -6.87
C GLY A 29 4.82 -2.87 -6.83
N SER A 30 5.78 -2.60 -7.72
CA SER A 30 6.43 -1.28 -7.83
C SER A 30 5.45 -0.20 -8.29
N GLY A 31 4.55 -0.51 -9.23
CA GLY A 31 3.50 0.42 -9.66
C GLY A 31 2.50 0.73 -8.56
N ILE A 32 1.98 -0.31 -7.90
CA ILE A 32 1.04 -0.18 -6.78
C ILE A 32 1.68 0.56 -5.61
N GLY A 33 2.94 0.24 -5.27
CA GLY A 33 3.66 0.88 -4.17
C GLY A 33 3.86 2.39 -4.38
N LYS A 34 4.19 2.80 -5.61
CA LYS A 34 4.26 4.23 -5.97
C LYS A 34 2.88 4.91 -5.88
N GLY A 35 1.82 4.24 -6.34
CA GLY A 35 0.45 4.74 -6.23
C GLY A 35 0.00 4.95 -4.78
N ILE A 36 0.22 3.96 -3.92
CA ILE A 36 -0.10 4.03 -2.47
C ILE A 36 0.72 5.12 -1.81
N LYS A 37 2.02 5.24 -2.13
CA LYS A 37 2.88 6.30 -1.58
C LYS A 37 2.35 7.69 -1.96
N ASN A 38 2.08 7.92 -3.24
CA ASN A 38 1.56 9.20 -3.72
C ASN A 38 0.19 9.52 -3.11
N PHE A 39 -0.69 8.52 -2.97
CA PHE A 39 -1.98 8.67 -2.31
C PHE A 39 -1.82 9.06 -0.84
N LYS A 40 -0.94 8.37 -0.10
CA LYS A 40 -0.63 8.67 1.30
C LYS A 40 -0.04 10.07 1.46
N ASP A 41 0.88 10.46 0.59
CA ASP A 41 1.51 11.79 0.61
C ASP A 41 0.49 12.90 0.32
N ALA A 42 -0.43 12.68 -0.63
CA ALA A 42 -1.53 13.60 -0.91
C ALA A 42 -2.48 13.73 0.29
N THR A 43 -2.93 12.61 0.87
CA THR A 43 -3.80 12.63 2.05
C THR A 43 -3.14 13.32 3.24
N ASN A 44 -1.86 13.01 3.52
CA ASN A 44 -1.13 13.64 4.63
C ASN A 44 -0.87 15.13 4.41
N LYS A 45 -0.64 15.57 3.16
CA LYS A 45 -0.56 17.00 2.85
C LYS A 45 -1.87 17.66 3.22
N ASN A 46 -3.01 17.20 2.70
CA ASN A 46 -4.34 17.74 3.04
C ASN A 46 -4.60 17.81 4.55
N ASP A 47 -4.15 16.81 5.32
CA ASP A 47 -4.26 16.80 6.79
C ASP A 47 -3.35 17.86 7.46
N ALA A 48 -2.13 18.06 6.93
CA ALA A 48 -1.19 19.07 7.43
C ALA A 48 -1.61 20.51 7.08
N GLU A 49 -2.19 20.74 5.89
CA GLU A 49 -2.71 22.07 5.49
C GLU A 49 -3.96 22.41 6.33
N ASN A 50 -4.80 21.42 6.66
CA ASN A 50 -5.96 21.61 7.54
C ASN A 50 -5.55 21.93 9.00
N LYS A 51 -4.57 21.20 9.56
CA LYS A 51 -4.05 21.49 10.91
C LYS A 51 -3.38 22.86 11.02
N SER A 52 -2.73 23.32 9.97
CA SER A 52 -2.06 24.64 9.96
C SER A 52 -3.06 25.81 10.02
N ILE A 53 -4.27 25.62 9.48
CA ILE A 53 -5.33 26.64 9.49
C ILE A 53 -6.05 26.67 10.86
N GLU A 54 -6.16 25.53 11.55
CA GLU A 54 -6.80 25.44 12.87
C GLU A 54 -5.94 26.00 14.02
N ASP A 55 -4.60 25.94 13.92
CA ASP A 55 -3.70 26.52 14.93
C ASP A 55 -3.60 28.06 14.85
N GLU A 56 -3.90 28.68 13.70
CA GLU A 56 -3.86 30.14 13.54
C GLU A 56 -5.16 30.82 14.03
N ASN A 57 -6.31 30.16 13.92
CA ASN A 57 -7.62 30.69 14.33
C ASN A 57 -7.88 30.57 15.85
N LYS A 58 -7.07 29.80 16.59
CA LYS A 58 -7.22 29.65 18.05
C LYS A 58 -6.39 30.64 18.87
N LYS A 59 -5.61 31.51 18.21
CA LYS A 59 -4.71 32.49 18.83
C LYS A 59 -5.10 33.95 18.59
N SER A 60 -6.20 34.21 17.87
CA SER A 60 -6.81 35.55 17.73
C SER A 60 -8.00 35.73 18.65
#